data_AF-U9UFH7-F1
#
_entry.id   AF-U9UFH7-F1
#
_cell.length_a   1.000
_cell.length_b   1.000
_cell.length_c   1.000
_cell.angle_alpha   90.00
_cell.angle_beta   90.00
_cell.angle_gamma   90.00
#
_symmetry.space_group_name_H-M   'P 1'
#
loop_
_entity.id
_entity.type
_entity.pdbx_description
1 polymer ?
#
loop_
_entity_poly.entity_id
_entity_poly.type
_entity_poly.pdbx_seq_one_letter_code
_entity_poly.pdbx_strand_id
1 'polypeptide(L)'
;MGITPLKEDFAALEGYANKTDEERKAIISSAGMEITTIDKNIAQFLGSEDETLGAFIRGIITISHQIQTELSTVDSEDRIRIEKLKKCKEMVEKDYEKSDDSNESNLWEITSNTSSDDLNIEEQLKMRYQNFNNTSHPHKSNTPNNTNEKS
;
A
#
# COMPACT_ATOMS: atom_id res chain seq x y z
N MET A 1 -0.45 18.16 -7.44
CA MET A 1 -0.66 18.02 -5.99
C MET A 1 0.68 18.27 -5.33
N GLY A 2 0.76 19.20 -4.38
CA GLY A 2 2.00 19.49 -3.65
C GLY A 2 2.03 18.68 -2.36
N ILE A 3 3.16 18.07 -2.06
CA ILE A 3 3.42 17.50 -0.73
C ILE A 3 3.80 18.67 0.18
N THR A 4 3.14 18.79 1.32
CA THR A 4 3.38 19.86 2.29
C THR A 4 4.23 19.32 3.42
N PRO A 5 5.49 19.79 3.57
CA PRO A 5 6.32 19.49 4.73
C PRO A 5 5.62 19.89 6.05
N LEU A 6 5.84 19.11 7.10
CA LEU A 6 5.37 19.38 8.45
C LEU A 6 6.39 20.20 9.24
N LYS A 7 5.94 20.83 10.34
CA LYS A 7 6.83 21.60 11.22
C LYS A 7 7.94 20.73 11.83
N GLU A 8 7.61 19.49 12.15
CA GLU A 8 8.51 18.50 12.74
C GLU A 8 9.71 18.18 11.84
N ASP A 9 9.51 18.22 10.52
CA ASP A 9 10.57 17.96 9.53
C ASP A 9 11.69 19.01 9.59
N PHE A 10 11.40 20.19 10.16
CA PHE A 10 12.37 21.29 10.32
C PHE A 10 12.76 21.53 11.79
N ALA A 11 12.50 20.59 12.70
CA ALA A 11 12.80 20.76 14.13
C ALA A 11 14.26 21.17 14.39
N ALA A 12 15.20 20.62 13.61
CA ALA A 12 16.63 20.95 13.71
C ALA A 12 16.98 22.39 13.25
N LEU A 13 16.09 23.05 12.51
CA LEU A 13 16.26 24.41 11.99
C LEU A 13 15.36 25.43 12.70
N GLU A 14 14.64 25.03 13.74
CA GLU A 14 13.67 25.88 14.41
C GLU A 14 14.34 27.10 15.07
N GLY A 15 13.68 28.27 14.96
CA GLY A 15 14.11 29.49 15.62
C GLY A 15 15.14 30.33 14.85
N TYR A 16 15.64 29.88 13.70
CA TYR A 16 16.69 30.57 12.92
C TYR A 16 16.46 32.08 12.71
N ALA A 17 15.22 32.49 12.41
CA ALA A 17 14.91 33.87 12.00
C ALA A 17 15.09 34.92 13.12
N ASN A 18 14.99 34.53 14.41
CA ASN A 18 14.98 35.45 15.54
C ASN A 18 16.27 35.42 16.37
N LYS A 19 17.37 34.96 15.77
CA LYS A 19 18.62 34.58 16.45
C LYS A 19 19.81 35.40 15.96
N THR A 20 20.86 35.52 16.79
CA THR A 20 22.11 36.19 16.40
C THR A 20 22.90 35.34 15.38
N ASP A 21 23.93 35.91 14.76
CA ASP A 21 24.77 35.20 13.80
C ASP A 21 25.44 33.95 14.40
N GLU A 22 25.90 34.05 15.65
CA GLU A 22 26.50 32.94 16.38
C GLU A 22 25.48 31.83 16.65
N GLU A 23 24.28 32.22 17.09
CA GLU A 23 23.19 31.28 17.35
C GLU A 23 22.72 30.61 16.05
N ARG A 24 22.63 31.36 14.95
CA ARG A 24 22.30 30.83 13.62
C ARG A 24 23.33 29.80 13.16
N LYS A 25 24.63 30.07 13.31
CA LYS A 25 25.69 29.10 13.01
C LYS A 25 25.62 27.85 13.90
N ALA A 26 25.29 28.02 15.18
CA ALA A 26 25.11 26.90 16.10
C ALA A 26 23.93 26.00 15.68
N ILE A 27 22.82 26.58 15.22
CA ILE A 27 21.67 25.83 14.68
C ILE A 27 22.10 25.01 13.46
N ILE A 28 22.75 25.64 12.48
CA ILE A 28 23.24 24.97 11.26
C ILE A 28 24.19 23.83 11.60
N SER A 29 25.13 24.05 12.53
CA SER A 29 26.08 23.02 12.97
C SER A 29 25.39 21.88 13.73
N SER A 30 24.42 22.19 14.61
CA SER A 30 23.66 21.20 15.37
C SER A 30 22.77 20.34 14.48
N ALA A 31 22.32 20.89 13.35
CA ALA A 31 21.63 20.17 12.29
C ALA A 31 22.59 19.30 11.43
N GLY A 32 23.88 19.24 11.77
CA GLY A 32 24.88 18.45 11.05
C GLY A 32 25.28 19.03 9.70
N MET A 33 25.03 20.32 9.47
CA MET A 33 25.38 21.00 8.23
C MET A 33 26.65 21.82 8.38
N GLU A 34 27.61 21.59 7.49
CA GLU A 34 28.78 22.45 7.34
C GLU A 34 28.53 23.51 6.27
N ILE A 35 29.06 24.72 6.47
CA ILE A 35 29.02 25.79 5.48
C ILE A 35 30.00 25.45 4.34
N THR A 36 29.52 25.56 3.11
CA THR A 36 30.24 25.20 1.89
C THR A 36 30.19 26.34 0.86
N THR A 37 30.97 26.22 -0.21
CA THR A 37 30.93 27.16 -1.35
C THR A 37 29.55 27.23 -2.01
N ILE A 38 28.76 26.16 -1.95
CA ILE A 38 27.38 26.15 -2.49
C ILE A 38 26.52 27.16 -1.72
N ASP A 39 26.69 27.23 -0.40
CA ASP A 39 25.93 28.12 0.47
C ASP A 39 26.23 29.58 0.15
N LYS A 40 27.49 29.90 -0.14
CA LYS A 40 27.88 31.22 -0.64
C LYS A 40 27.18 31.56 -1.96
N ASN A 41 27.14 30.62 -2.90
CA ASN A 41 26.47 30.84 -4.19
C ASN A 41 24.96 31.06 -4.01
N ILE A 42 24.33 30.30 -3.11
CA ILE A 42 22.91 30.45 -2.76
C ILE A 42 22.66 31.82 -2.14
N ALA A 43 23.48 32.24 -1.18
CA ALA A 43 23.37 33.56 -0.55
C ALA A 43 23.50 34.67 -1.59
N GLN A 44 24.52 34.61 -2.45
CA GLN A 44 24.73 35.59 -3.52
C GLN A 44 23.57 35.64 -4.51
N PHE A 45 23.03 34.49 -4.90
CA PHE A 45 21.85 34.41 -5.76
C PHE A 45 20.64 35.13 -5.13
N LEU A 46 20.51 35.07 -3.80
CA LEU A 46 19.45 35.75 -3.03
C LEU A 46 19.79 37.22 -2.70
N GLY A 47 20.92 37.75 -3.17
CA GLY A 47 21.35 39.12 -2.90
C GLY A 47 21.94 39.33 -1.50
N SER A 48 22.44 38.28 -0.87
CA SER A 48 23.09 38.30 0.44
C SER A 48 24.54 37.83 0.37
N GLU A 49 25.39 38.31 1.28
CA GLU A 49 26.74 37.77 1.49
C GLU A 49 26.81 36.79 2.67
N ASP A 50 25.69 36.55 3.34
CA ASP A 50 25.61 35.64 4.49
C ASP A 50 25.55 34.18 4.05
N GLU A 51 26.70 33.51 4.12
CA GLU A 51 26.82 32.08 3.82
C GLU A 51 25.99 31.21 4.79
N THR A 52 25.70 31.69 6.00
CA THR A 52 24.84 31.00 6.97
C THR A 52 23.40 30.93 6.48
N LEU A 53 22.90 32.04 5.90
CA LEU A 53 21.61 32.07 5.22
C LEU A 53 21.58 31.10 4.04
N GLY A 54 22.66 31.03 3.28
CA GLY A 54 22.82 30.05 2.21
C GLY A 54 22.66 28.61 2.70
N ALA A 55 23.34 28.27 3.80
CA ALA A 55 23.27 26.94 4.42
C ALA A 55 21.88 26.63 4.95
N PHE A 56 21.20 27.61 5.55
CA PHE A 56 19.82 27.48 5.99
C PHE A 56 18.86 27.15 4.83
N ILE A 57 18.96 27.89 3.73
CA ILE A 57 18.13 27.66 2.54
C ILE A 57 18.42 26.30 1.90
N ARG A 58 19.70 25.89 1.82
CA ARG A 58 20.07 24.54 1.37
C ARG A 58 19.44 23.47 2.26
N GLY A 59 19.46 23.65 3.59
CA GLY A 59 18.80 22.76 4.53
C GLY A 59 17.31 22.60 4.25
N ILE A 60 16.59 23.72 4.06
CA ILE A 60 15.16 23.69 3.73
C ILE A 60 14.88 22.92 2.44
N ILE A 61 15.64 23.20 1.38
CA ILE A 61 15.48 22.53 0.07
C ILE A 61 15.73 21.03 0.20
N THR A 62 16.77 20.64 0.94
CA THR A 62 17.15 19.24 1.13
C THR A 62 16.05 18.46 1.84
N ILE A 63 15.56 18.97 2.97
CA ILE A 63 14.45 18.37 3.73
C ILE A 63 13.21 18.25 2.84
N SER A 64 12.86 19.32 2.13
CA SER A 64 11.68 19.33 1.25
C SER A 64 11.78 18.32 0.11
N HIS A 65 12.98 18.14 -0.46
CA HIS A 65 13.23 17.16 -1.52
C HIS A 65 13.13 15.72 -0.98
N GLN A 66 13.70 15.46 0.19
CA GLN A 66 13.67 14.16 0.85
C GLN A 66 12.21 13.69 1.06
N ILE A 67 11.36 14.56 1.62
CA ILE A 67 9.94 14.27 1.85
C ILE A 67 9.23 13.92 0.53
N GLN A 68 9.52 14.67 -0.55
CA GLN A 68 8.93 14.38 -1.86
C GLN A 68 9.35 13.03 -2.40
N THR A 69 10.63 12.66 -2.23
CA THR A 69 11.14 11.36 -2.70
C THR A 69 10.54 10.20 -1.92
N GLU A 70 10.46 10.30 -0.59
CA GLU A 70 9.93 9.23 0.27
C GLU A 70 8.45 8.98 -0.02
N LEU A 71 7.62 10.02 -0.12
CA LEU A 71 6.21 9.85 -0.48
C LEU A 71 6.02 9.31 -1.92
N SER A 72 6.82 9.76 -2.88
CA SER A 72 6.76 9.26 -4.25
C SER A 72 7.06 7.76 -4.33
N THR A 73 8.00 7.26 -3.51
CA THR A 73 8.28 5.83 -3.43
C THR A 73 7.10 5.04 -2.84
N VAL A 74 6.43 5.55 -1.80
CA VAL A 74 5.25 4.92 -1.21
C VAL A 74 4.11 4.81 -2.22
N ASP A 75 3.81 5.89 -2.96
CA ASP A 75 2.78 5.89 -4.00
C ASP A 75 3.07 4.87 -5.10
N SER A 76 4.34 4.67 -5.45
CA SER A 76 4.75 3.70 -6.47
C SER A 76 4.56 2.24 -6.02
N GLU A 77 4.86 1.94 -4.76
CA GLU A 77 4.68 0.60 -4.18
C GLU A 77 3.20 0.23 -4.06
N ASP A 78 2.38 1.19 -3.61
CA ASP A 78 0.93 1.00 -3.51
C ASP A 78 0.30 0.82 -4.89
N ARG A 79 0.76 1.55 -5.91
CA ARG A 79 0.32 1.33 -7.30
C ARG A 79 0.61 -0.10 -7.76
N ILE A 80 1.83 -0.60 -7.51
CA ILE A 80 2.23 -1.97 -7.86
C ILE A 80 1.37 -3.00 -7.11
N ARG A 81 1.09 -2.77 -5.83
CA ARG A 81 0.22 -3.64 -5.02
C ARG A 81 -1.21 -3.68 -5.58
N ILE A 82 -1.79 -2.52 -5.91
CA ILE A 82 -3.12 -2.42 -6.51
C ILE A 82 -3.17 -3.13 -7.87
N GLU A 83 -2.14 -2.97 -8.70
CA GLU A 83 -2.07 -3.63 -10.01
C GLU A 83 -1.98 -5.16 -9.88
N LYS A 84 -1.18 -5.67 -8.94
CA LYS A 84 -1.14 -7.10 -8.61
C LYS A 84 -2.51 -7.61 -8.15
N LEU A 85 -3.19 -6.88 -7.26
CA LEU A 85 -4.53 -7.25 -6.79
C LEU A 85 -5.55 -7.27 -7.94
N LYS A 86 -5.52 -6.27 -8.83
CA LYS A 86 -6.37 -6.26 -10.04
C LYS A 86 -6.11 -7.47 -10.93
N LYS A 87 -4.85 -7.80 -11.19
CA LYS A 87 -4.48 -8.96 -12.00
C LYS A 87 -4.94 -10.28 -11.36
N CYS A 88 -4.79 -10.43 -10.04
CA CYS A 88 -5.31 -11.60 -9.31
C CYS A 88 -6.83 -11.67 -9.42
N LYS A 89 -7.54 -10.55 -9.27
CA LYS A 89 -9.00 -10.48 -9.40
C LYS A 89 -9.46 -10.92 -10.79
N GLU A 90 -8.85 -10.39 -11.86
CA GLU A 90 -9.20 -10.75 -13.24
C GLU A 90 -9.00 -12.24 -13.55
N MET A 91 -7.99 -12.87 -12.95
CA MET A 91 -7.73 -14.31 -13.16
C MET A 91 -8.81 -15.17 -12.51
N VAL A 92 -9.23 -14.83 -11.29
CA VAL A 92 -10.33 -15.52 -10.58
C VAL A 92 -11.67 -15.31 -11.30
N GLU A 93 -11.91 -14.12 -11.86
CA GLU A 93 -13.14 -13.79 -12.60
C GLU A 93 -13.22 -14.56 -13.94
N LYS A 94 -12.09 -14.71 -14.66
CA LYS A 94 -12.01 -15.53 -15.89
C LYS A 94 -12.22 -17.02 -15.65
N ASP A 95 -11.81 -17.53 -14.49
CA ASP A 95 -12.04 -18.93 -14.12
C ASP A 95 -13.51 -19.18 -13.75
N TYR A 96 -14.25 -18.14 -13.33
CA TYR A 96 -15.69 -18.19 -13.09
C TYR A 96 -16.52 -18.17 -14.38
N GLU A 97 -16.11 -17.41 -15.40
CA GLU A 97 -16.84 -17.31 -16.69
C GLU A 97 -16.67 -18.53 -17.61
N LYS A 98 -15.74 -19.44 -17.31
CA LYS A 98 -15.52 -20.67 -18.12
C LYS A 98 -16.29 -21.89 -17.60
N SER A 99 -17.00 -21.76 -16.49
CA SER A 99 -17.94 -22.77 -16.00
C SER A 99 -19.36 -22.43 -16.47
N ASP A 100 -19.60 -22.57 -17.77
CA ASP A 100 -20.96 -22.64 -18.30
C ASP A 100 -21.50 -24.03 -17.99
N ASP A 101 -22.00 -24.21 -16.76
CA ASP A 101 -22.93 -25.29 -16.44
C ASP A 101 -24.23 -24.64 -15.98
N SER A 102 -25.19 -24.71 -16.87
CA SER A 102 -26.55 -24.20 -16.76
C SER A 102 -27.30 -24.82 -15.57
N ASN A 103 -27.14 -24.26 -14.37
CA ASN A 103 -28.18 -24.15 -13.32
C ASN A 103 -27.60 -23.52 -12.04
N GLU A 104 -27.50 -22.19 -11.96
CA GLU A 104 -27.20 -21.56 -10.67
C GLU A 104 -27.87 -20.20 -10.46
N SER A 105 -29.03 -19.99 -11.06
CA SER A 105 -29.80 -18.75 -10.88
C SER A 105 -30.50 -18.61 -9.52
N ASN A 106 -30.19 -19.42 -8.48
CA ASN A 106 -30.95 -19.39 -7.23
C ASN A 106 -30.19 -19.68 -5.91
N LEU A 107 -28.84 -19.77 -5.88
CA LEU A 107 -28.18 -20.21 -4.64
C LEU A 107 -27.87 -19.07 -3.64
N TRP A 108 -27.63 -17.84 -4.10
CA TRP A 108 -27.23 -16.72 -3.22
C TRP A 108 -28.37 -15.74 -2.92
N GLU A 109 -29.50 -15.84 -3.63
CA GLU A 109 -30.70 -15.04 -3.38
C GLU A 109 -31.66 -15.77 -2.43
N ILE A 110 -31.24 -16.05 -1.20
CA ILE A 110 -32.18 -16.33 -0.11
C ILE A 110 -31.92 -15.31 0.99
N THR A 111 -32.63 -14.19 0.85
CA THR A 111 -33.00 -13.18 1.87
C THR A 111 -32.03 -13.03 3.04
N SER A 112 -31.23 -11.97 2.99
CA SER A 112 -30.66 -11.31 4.15
C SER A 112 -31.77 -10.81 5.09
N ASN A 113 -32.36 -11.71 5.86
CA ASN A 113 -33.13 -11.34 7.04
C ASN A 113 -32.16 -11.34 8.22
N THR A 114 -31.55 -10.18 8.50
CA THR A 114 -30.94 -9.92 9.80
C THR A 114 -32.05 -9.69 10.83
N SER A 115 -32.98 -10.65 10.97
CA SER A 115 -33.96 -10.64 12.05
C SER A 115 -33.45 -11.60 13.12
N SER A 116 -33.04 -10.99 14.22
CA SER A 116 -32.60 -11.63 15.45
C SER A 116 -33.79 -12.30 16.13
N ASP A 117 -34.24 -13.46 15.65
CA ASP A 117 -35.15 -14.33 16.38
C ASP A 117 -34.71 -15.80 16.23
N ASP A 118 -34.54 -16.46 17.37
CA ASP A 118 -33.94 -17.78 17.59
C ASP A 118 -34.49 -18.89 16.68
N LEU A 119 -33.85 -19.12 15.52
CA LEU A 119 -34.07 -20.33 14.73
C LEU A 119 -32.77 -21.15 14.62
N ASN A 120 -32.88 -22.35 15.18
CA ASN A 120 -31.85 -23.36 15.45
C ASN A 120 -30.78 -23.46 14.35
N ILE A 121 -29.62 -22.86 14.63
CA ILE A 121 -28.44 -22.79 13.75
C ILE A 121 -27.95 -24.20 13.35
N GLU A 122 -28.11 -25.18 14.23
CA GLU A 122 -27.73 -26.59 14.01
C GLU A 122 -28.48 -27.20 12.81
N GLU A 123 -29.78 -26.89 12.70
CA GLU A 123 -30.64 -27.45 11.67
C GLU A 123 -30.35 -26.85 10.29
N GLN A 124 -30.02 -25.55 10.25
CA GLN A 124 -29.57 -24.87 9.03
C GLN A 124 -28.22 -25.43 8.54
N LEU A 125 -27.28 -25.67 9.45
CA LEU A 125 -25.99 -26.27 9.11
C LEU A 125 -26.15 -27.71 8.59
N LYS A 126 -27.04 -28.49 9.20
CA LYS A 126 -27.35 -29.86 8.77
C LYS A 126 -27.96 -29.91 7.37
N MET A 127 -28.91 -29.01 7.08
CA MET A 127 -29.50 -28.89 5.74
C MET A 127 -28.46 -28.48 4.70
N ARG A 128 -27.57 -27.53 5.04
CA ARG A 128 -26.47 -27.12 4.16
C ARG A 128 -25.54 -28.31 3.85
N TYR A 129 -25.12 -29.06 4.87
CA TYR A 129 -24.24 -30.21 4.70
C TYR A 129 -24.85 -31.32 3.84
N GLN A 130 -26.14 -31.64 4.06
CA GLN A 130 -26.87 -32.63 3.27
C GLN A 130 -26.96 -32.23 1.79
N ASN A 131 -27.20 -30.95 1.50
CA ASN A 131 -27.24 -30.46 0.12
C ASN A 131 -25.89 -30.59 -0.59
N PHE A 132 -24.78 -30.23 0.08
CA PHE A 132 -23.42 -30.41 -0.47
C PHE A 132 -23.06 -31.87 -0.72
N ASN A 133 -23.49 -32.77 0.17
CA ASN A 133 -23.17 -34.19 0.03
C ASN A 133 -23.99 -34.86 -1.08
N ASN A 134 -25.23 -34.41 -1.31
CA ASN A 134 -26.09 -34.96 -2.36
C ASN A 134 -25.72 -34.50 -3.78
N THR A 135 -25.08 -33.33 -3.94
CA THR A 135 -24.56 -32.85 -5.22
C THR A 135 -23.20 -33.45 -5.59
N SER A 136 -22.52 -34.15 -4.67
CA SER A 136 -21.29 -34.88 -4.98
C SER A 136 -21.63 -36.14 -5.80
N HIS A 137 -21.43 -36.06 -7.13
CA HIS A 137 -21.54 -37.23 -7.99
C HIS A 137 -20.46 -38.27 -7.63
N PRO A 138 -20.79 -39.57 -7.53
CA PRO A 138 -19.78 -40.59 -7.33
C PRO A 138 -18.92 -40.72 -8.59
N HIS A 139 -17.63 -40.45 -8.47
CA HIS A 139 -16.65 -40.67 -9.53
C HIS A 139 -16.48 -42.17 -9.80
N LYS A 140 -17.29 -42.75 -10.70
CA LYS A 140 -17.05 -44.08 -11.27
C LYS A 140 -15.98 -43.98 -12.36
N SER A 141 -14.71 -43.94 -11.98
CA SER A 141 -13.64 -44.33 -12.89
C SER A 141 -13.51 -45.86 -12.86
N ASN A 142 -14.20 -46.54 -13.77
CA ASN A 142 -13.86 -47.92 -14.11
C ASN A 142 -12.60 -47.90 -14.97
N THR A 143 -11.43 -48.17 -14.37
CA THR A 143 -10.21 -48.53 -15.09
C THR A 143 -10.32 -50.02 -15.44
N PRO A 144 -10.37 -50.44 -16.73
CA PRO A 144 -10.22 -51.85 -17.04
C PRO A 144 -8.76 -52.25 -16.85
N ASN A 145 -8.51 -53.07 -15.82
CA ASN A 145 -7.29 -53.86 -15.68
C ASN A 145 -7.11 -54.73 -16.93
N ASN A 146 -6.05 -54.49 -17.70
CA ASN A 146 -5.46 -55.51 -18.55
C ASN A 146 -4.18 -55.99 -17.86
N THR A 147 -4.24 -57.22 -17.37
CA THR A 147 -3.09 -58.01 -16.93
C THR A 147 -2.70 -58.93 -18.08
N ASN A 148 -1.51 -58.75 -18.62
CA ASN A 148 -0.78 -59.83 -19.28
C ASN A 148 0.70 -59.76 -18.87
N GLU A 149 1.00 -60.50 -17.81
CA GLU A 149 2.36 -60.91 -17.47
C GLU A 149 2.91 -61.92 -18.51
N LYS A 150 4.15 -61.65 -18.93
CA LYS A 150 5.28 -62.55 -19.22
C LYS A 150 5.06 -63.83 -20.05
N SER A 151 5.86 -63.97 -21.12
CA SER A 151 7.01 -64.88 -21.11
C SER A 151 7.99 -64.59 -22.25
#